data_AF-A0A3C0GCT0-F1
#
_entry.id   AF-A0A3C0GCT0-F1
#
_cell.length_a   1.000
_cell.length_b   1.000
_cell.length_c   1.000
_cell.angle_alpha   90.00
_cell.angle_beta   90.00
_cell.angle_gamma   90.00
#
_symmetry.space_group_name_H-M   'P 1'
#
loop_
_entity.id
_entity.type
_entity.pdbx_description
1 polymer ?
#
loop_
_entity_poly.entity_id
_entity_poly.type
_entity_poly.pdbx_seq_one_letter_code
_entity_poly.pdbx_strand_id
1 'polypeptide(L)'
;MQFTKLLKFSYSNGKLDDRFIFSIPAGYSCPRAGVCRTFANRETGKILDKPKGDQIDYRCFAAMSEARSPQCRQLRWHNYEAITKQCGEDALLISMLVMDSIRQSHRNYELFRIHEAGDMFSDAYFRSWILTAGVFPEIKFYAYTKSLNYWLHYKDHLPSNLYLTASLGGELDHLVTENPDVFKRTAQVVYSQEEADQLGLEID
;
A
#
# COMPACT_ATOMS: atom_id res chain seq x y z
N MET A 1 21.01 16.41 -2.05
CA MET A 1 21.22 15.26 -1.14
C MET A 1 21.31 14.01 -2.00
N GLN A 2 22.21 13.07 -1.72
CA GLN A 2 22.32 11.84 -2.50
C GLN A 2 21.93 10.65 -1.62
N PHE A 3 20.88 9.92 -2.02
CA PHE A 3 20.44 8.71 -1.32
C PHE A 3 21.43 7.57 -1.57
N THR A 4 21.79 6.85 -0.51
CA THR A 4 22.68 5.68 -0.58
C THR A 4 21.99 4.46 -1.16
N LYS A 5 20.66 4.37 -1.05
CA LYS A 5 19.83 3.31 -1.60
C LYS A 5 18.58 3.89 -2.23
N LEU A 6 18.34 3.55 -3.50
CA LEU A 6 17.09 3.83 -4.19
C LEU A 6 16.06 2.72 -3.95
N LEU A 7 14.80 3.06 -4.12
CA LEU A 7 13.67 2.15 -4.04
C LEU A 7 13.63 1.26 -5.28
N LYS A 8 13.11 0.04 -5.09
CA LYS A 8 12.92 -0.94 -6.15
C LYS A 8 11.43 -1.08 -6.44
N PHE A 9 11.11 -1.10 -7.72
CA PHE A 9 9.75 -1.34 -8.22
C PHE A 9 9.72 -2.67 -8.98
N SER A 10 8.61 -3.37 -8.87
CA SER A 10 8.21 -4.37 -9.87
C SER A 10 7.45 -3.65 -10.99
N TYR A 11 7.39 -4.27 -12.17
CA TYR A 11 6.73 -3.67 -13.34
C TYR A 11 5.51 -4.47 -13.84
N SER A 12 5.41 -5.71 -13.37
CA SER A 12 4.30 -6.60 -13.63
C SER A 12 4.22 -7.68 -12.56
N ASN A 13 3.07 -8.37 -12.52
CA ASN A 13 2.84 -9.62 -11.80
C ASN A 13 1.82 -10.45 -12.60
N GLY A 14 1.31 -11.54 -12.02
CA GLY A 14 0.33 -12.39 -12.71
C GLY A 14 -1.04 -11.74 -13.00
N LYS A 15 -1.30 -10.53 -12.49
CA LYS A 15 -2.55 -9.77 -12.65
C LYS A 15 -2.37 -8.39 -13.30
N LEU A 16 -1.18 -7.81 -13.17
CA LEU A 16 -0.89 -6.42 -13.52
C LEU A 16 0.32 -6.35 -14.44
N ASP A 17 0.25 -5.48 -15.42
CA ASP A 17 1.30 -5.16 -16.39
C ASP A 17 1.42 -3.65 -16.60
N ASP A 18 2.49 -3.22 -17.26
CA ASP A 18 2.73 -1.83 -17.70
C ASP A 18 2.54 -0.75 -16.62
N ARG A 19 3.02 -1.01 -15.41
CA ARG A 19 2.95 -0.06 -14.29
C ARG A 19 4.06 -0.23 -13.29
N PHE A 20 4.38 0.84 -12.58
CA PHE A 20 5.18 0.71 -11.36
C PHE A 20 4.38 0.02 -10.26
N ILE A 21 5.00 -0.93 -9.57
CA ILE A 21 4.43 -1.58 -8.38
C ILE A 21 5.44 -1.44 -7.25
N PHE A 22 5.09 -0.59 -6.29
CA PHE A 22 5.90 -0.38 -5.09
C PHE A 22 5.32 -1.14 -3.92
N SER A 23 6.17 -1.83 -3.15
CA SER A 23 5.75 -2.66 -2.02
C SER A 23 6.72 -2.57 -0.86
N ILE A 24 6.17 -2.67 0.35
CA ILE A 24 6.85 -2.72 1.64
C ILE A 24 6.25 -3.87 2.49
N PRO A 25 6.89 -4.30 3.60
CA PRO A 25 6.54 -5.56 4.25
C PRO A 25 5.12 -5.57 4.82
N ALA A 26 4.32 -6.56 4.42
CA ALA A 26 2.96 -6.73 4.92
C ALA A 26 2.94 -7.00 6.44
N GLY A 27 1.89 -6.53 7.11
CA GLY A 27 1.73 -6.63 8.56
C GLY A 27 2.61 -5.64 9.32
N TYR A 28 3.92 -5.60 9.05
CA TYR A 28 4.88 -4.70 9.72
C TYR A 28 4.65 -3.23 9.36
N SER A 29 4.28 -2.94 8.11
CA SER A 29 3.97 -1.60 7.64
C SER A 29 2.46 -1.35 7.47
N CYS A 30 1.63 -2.17 8.12
CA CYS A 30 0.16 -2.07 8.03
C CYS A 30 -0.45 -1.75 9.41
N PRO A 31 -0.36 -0.49 9.89
CA PRO A 31 -0.75 -0.14 11.26
C PRO A 31 -2.24 -0.34 11.54
N ARG A 32 -3.09 -0.18 10.51
CA ARG A 32 -4.56 -0.29 10.56
C ARG A 32 -5.11 -1.62 10.06
N ALA A 33 -4.25 -2.63 9.88
CA ALA A 33 -4.70 -3.96 9.51
C ALA A 33 -5.58 -4.57 10.62
N GLY A 34 -6.78 -5.01 10.24
CA GLY A 34 -7.72 -5.69 11.12
C GLY A 34 -7.58 -7.20 11.02
N VAL A 35 -8.56 -7.83 10.38
CA VAL A 35 -8.70 -9.29 10.25
C VAL A 35 -7.50 -9.91 9.52
N CYS A 36 -7.00 -9.22 8.49
CA CYS A 36 -5.91 -9.73 7.65
C CYS A 36 -4.50 -9.60 8.26
N ARG A 37 -4.36 -9.22 9.54
CA ARG A 37 -3.07 -8.83 10.12
C ARG A 37 -2.16 -10.04 10.35
N THR A 38 -1.45 -10.41 9.28
CA THR A 38 -0.51 -11.52 9.19
C THR A 38 0.89 -10.99 8.86
N PHE A 39 1.90 -11.62 9.45
CA PHE A 39 3.31 -11.28 9.28
C PHE A 39 4.06 -12.50 8.73
N ALA A 40 4.97 -12.28 7.79
CA ALA A 40 6.00 -13.25 7.45
C ALA A 40 7.32 -12.82 8.09
N ASN A 41 7.92 -13.69 8.91
CA ASN A 41 9.20 -13.40 9.53
C ASN A 41 10.24 -13.01 8.45
N ARG A 42 10.92 -11.89 8.66
CA ARG A 42 11.88 -11.29 7.71
C ARG A 42 12.86 -12.32 7.12
N GLU A 43 13.52 -13.07 7.99
CA GLU A 43 14.58 -14.00 7.61
C GLU A 43 14.01 -15.36 7.17
N THR A 44 13.13 -15.94 7.99
CA THR A 44 12.69 -17.33 7.84
C THR A 44 11.43 -17.51 7.01
N GLY A 45 10.58 -16.48 6.90
CA GLY A 45 9.27 -16.57 6.26
C GLY A 45 8.18 -17.21 7.09
N LYS A 46 8.51 -17.67 8.31
CA LYS A 46 7.50 -18.25 9.22
C LYS A 46 6.37 -17.25 9.44
N ILE A 47 5.14 -17.71 9.23
CA ILE A 47 3.94 -16.92 9.40
C ILE A 47 3.64 -16.73 10.89
N LEU A 48 3.21 -15.53 11.23
CA LEU A 48 2.62 -15.18 12.52
C LEU A 48 1.34 -14.40 12.27
N ASP A 49 0.22 -14.90 12.75
CA ASP A 49 -1.06 -14.20 12.68
C ASP A 49 -1.30 -13.41 13.97
N LYS A 50 -1.70 -12.15 13.84
CA LYS A 50 -2.17 -11.30 14.95
C LYS A 50 -3.34 -10.42 14.49
N PRO A 51 -4.48 -11.00 14.09
CA PRO A 51 -5.65 -10.23 13.70
C PRO A 51 -6.05 -9.28 14.84
N LYS A 52 -6.69 -8.17 14.48
CA LYS A 52 -7.43 -7.35 15.45
C LYS A 52 -8.91 -7.70 15.29
N GLY A 53 -9.46 -8.39 16.28
CA GLY A 53 -10.78 -9.02 16.26
C GLY A 53 -10.73 -10.44 16.85
N ASP A 54 -11.90 -11.04 17.07
CA ASP A 54 -12.01 -12.30 17.82
C ASP A 54 -11.61 -13.55 17.00
N GLN A 55 -11.50 -13.45 15.68
CA GLN A 55 -11.17 -14.57 14.80
C GLN A 55 -10.29 -14.16 13.61
N ILE A 56 -9.44 -15.10 13.16
CA ILE A 56 -8.79 -15.02 11.85
C ILE A 56 -9.78 -15.53 10.83
N ASP A 57 -10.34 -14.65 10.02
CA ASP A 57 -11.20 -15.04 8.89
C ASP A 57 -10.35 -15.36 7.64
N TYR A 58 -9.38 -14.48 7.34
CA TYR A 58 -8.45 -14.67 6.24
C TYR A 58 -7.07 -14.07 6.53
N ARG A 59 -6.04 -14.61 5.87
CA ARG A 59 -4.66 -14.09 5.94
C ARG A 59 -4.40 -13.06 4.84
N CYS A 60 -3.52 -12.11 5.12
CA CYS A 60 -3.04 -11.19 4.09
C CYS A 60 -2.34 -11.95 2.95
N PHE A 61 -2.86 -11.81 1.72
CA PHE A 61 -2.26 -12.38 0.51
C PHE A 61 -0.77 -12.01 0.37
N ALA A 62 -0.43 -10.75 0.64
CA ALA A 62 0.94 -10.26 0.53
C ALA A 62 1.88 -10.91 1.56
N ALA A 63 1.44 -11.13 2.80
CA ALA A 63 2.21 -11.84 3.82
C ALA A 63 2.42 -13.32 3.43
N MET A 64 1.41 -13.94 2.81
CA MET A 64 1.55 -15.30 2.28
C MET A 64 2.51 -15.39 1.09
N SER A 65 2.55 -14.36 0.22
CA SER A 65 3.57 -14.25 -0.83
C SER A 65 4.97 -14.11 -0.23
N GLU A 66 5.13 -13.25 0.78
CA GLU A 66 6.37 -13.09 1.52
C GLU A 66 6.85 -14.37 2.18
N ALA A 67 5.97 -15.15 2.82
CA ALA A 67 6.36 -16.42 3.44
C ALA A 67 6.96 -17.41 2.43
N ARG A 68 6.38 -17.47 1.22
CA ARG A 68 6.78 -18.40 0.15
C ARG A 68 7.99 -17.93 -0.66
N SER A 69 8.18 -16.63 -0.83
CA SER A 69 9.26 -16.07 -1.66
C SER A 69 10.23 -15.20 -0.84
N PRO A 70 11.44 -15.72 -0.57
CA PRO A 70 12.51 -14.92 0.04
C PRO A 70 12.84 -13.65 -0.75
N GLN A 71 12.80 -13.71 -2.09
CA GLN A 71 13.06 -12.56 -2.95
C GLN A 71 12.01 -11.45 -2.75
N CYS A 72 10.72 -11.82 -2.67
CA CYS A 72 9.65 -10.86 -2.39
C CYS A 72 9.86 -10.20 -1.02
N ARG A 73 10.17 -10.96 0.03
CA ARG A 73 10.49 -10.41 1.36
C ARG A 73 11.66 -9.45 1.31
N GLN A 74 12.78 -9.88 0.72
CA GLN A 74 14.00 -9.09 0.69
C GLN A 74 13.79 -7.75 -0.04
N LEU A 75 13.06 -7.75 -1.16
CA LEU A 75 12.74 -6.51 -1.88
C LEU A 75 11.88 -5.55 -1.05
N ARG A 76 10.83 -6.07 -0.41
CA ARG A 76 9.93 -5.27 0.42
C ARG A 76 10.66 -4.69 1.63
N TRP A 77 11.47 -5.49 2.32
CA TRP A 77 12.31 -5.03 3.43
C TRP A 77 13.37 -4.03 2.99
N HIS A 78 13.99 -4.22 1.82
CA HIS A 78 14.93 -3.23 1.24
C HIS A 78 14.26 -1.87 1.09
N ASN A 79 13.05 -1.81 0.51
CA ASN A 79 12.32 -0.57 0.32
C ASN A 79 11.95 0.10 1.66
N TYR A 80 11.41 -0.66 2.61
CA TYR A 80 11.01 -0.13 3.91
C TYR A 80 12.20 0.39 4.71
N GLU A 81 13.32 -0.33 4.71
CA GLU A 81 14.54 0.13 5.37
C GLU A 81 15.18 1.32 4.65
N ALA A 82 15.13 1.38 3.32
CA ALA A 82 15.64 2.53 2.57
C ALA A 82 14.89 3.82 2.96
N ILE A 83 13.57 3.74 3.17
CA ILE A 83 12.76 4.86 3.65
C ILE A 83 13.08 5.18 5.11
N THR A 84 12.87 4.22 6.00
CA THR A 84 12.96 4.46 7.46
C THR A 84 14.35 4.84 7.93
N LYS A 85 15.42 4.33 7.30
CA LYS A 85 16.80 4.63 7.70
C LYS A 85 17.37 5.90 7.08
N GLN A 86 16.94 6.29 5.86
CA GLN A 86 17.49 7.47 5.17
C GLN A 86 16.65 8.73 5.35
N CYS A 87 15.33 8.57 5.54
CA CYS A 87 14.39 9.69 5.55
C CYS A 87 13.72 9.88 6.92
N GLY A 88 13.66 8.84 7.76
CA GLY A 88 12.91 8.88 9.01
C GLY A 88 11.43 9.23 8.77
N GLU A 89 10.90 10.17 9.55
CA GLU A 89 9.52 10.68 9.44
C GLU A 89 9.46 12.05 8.71
N ASP A 90 10.36 12.31 7.76
CA ASP A 90 10.34 13.52 6.93
C ASP A 90 9.67 13.26 5.57
N ALA A 91 8.45 13.77 5.41
CA ALA A 91 7.66 13.59 4.19
C ALA A 91 8.37 14.09 2.91
N LEU A 92 9.13 15.18 3.00
CA LEU A 92 9.85 15.74 1.86
C LEU A 92 11.00 14.82 1.46
N LEU A 93 11.81 14.35 2.43
CA LEU A 93 12.90 13.41 2.15
C LEU A 93 12.40 12.09 1.58
N ILE A 94 11.28 11.56 2.10
CA ILE A 94 10.67 10.34 1.57
C ILE A 94 10.22 10.59 0.12
N SER A 95 9.55 11.70 -0.15
CA SER A 95 9.09 12.03 -1.51
C SER A 95 10.26 12.17 -2.49
N MET A 96 11.36 12.81 -2.08
CA MET A 96 12.57 12.93 -2.89
C MET A 96 13.17 11.55 -3.21
N LEU A 97 13.22 10.65 -2.23
CA LEU A 97 13.70 9.28 -2.46
C LEU A 97 12.82 8.54 -3.48
N VAL A 98 11.49 8.67 -3.39
CA VAL A 98 10.57 8.07 -4.36
C VAL A 98 10.77 8.67 -5.75
N MET A 99 10.81 10.00 -5.85
CA MET A 99 11.00 10.73 -7.10
C MET A 99 12.31 10.34 -7.81
N ASP A 100 13.41 10.31 -7.07
CA ASP A 100 14.71 9.92 -7.62
C ASP A 100 14.69 8.45 -8.07
N SER A 101 14.04 7.58 -7.32
CA SER A 101 13.90 6.17 -7.70
C SER A 101 13.07 5.99 -8.98
N ILE A 102 11.99 6.78 -9.16
CA ILE A 102 11.18 6.76 -10.39
C ILE A 102 12.02 7.21 -11.58
N ARG A 103 12.71 8.36 -11.47
CA ARG A 103 13.55 8.90 -12.56
C ARG A 103 14.66 7.92 -12.97
N GLN A 104 15.28 7.26 -12.00
CA GLN A 104 16.37 6.31 -12.23
C GLN A 104 15.90 4.94 -12.75
N SER A 105 14.59 4.68 -12.76
CA SER A 105 14.06 3.46 -13.37
C SER A 105 14.18 3.46 -14.90
N HIS A 106 14.30 4.65 -15.51
CA HIS A 106 14.26 4.87 -16.96
C HIS A 106 13.03 4.25 -17.64
N ARG A 107 11.91 4.15 -16.90
CA ARG A 107 10.62 3.68 -17.41
C ARG A 107 9.64 4.84 -17.48
N ASN A 108 8.78 4.80 -18.49
CA ASN A 108 7.72 5.78 -18.72
C ASN A 108 6.37 5.07 -18.64
N TYR A 109 5.96 4.66 -17.44
CA TYR A 109 4.65 4.07 -17.21
C TYR A 109 3.66 5.13 -16.75
N GLU A 110 2.43 5.06 -17.26
CA GLU A 110 1.33 5.97 -16.89
C GLU A 110 0.68 5.60 -15.56
N LEU A 111 0.95 4.40 -15.04
CA LEU A 111 0.32 3.86 -13.84
C LEU A 111 1.36 3.56 -12.76
N PHE A 112 1.01 3.87 -11.51
CA PHE A 112 1.80 3.53 -10.34
C PHE A 112 0.91 2.96 -9.23
N ARG A 113 1.04 1.67 -8.97
CA ARG A 113 0.44 1.01 -7.81
C ARG A 113 1.27 1.27 -6.57
N ILE A 114 0.74 2.10 -5.69
CA ILE A 114 1.24 2.27 -4.33
C ILE A 114 0.71 1.09 -3.52
N HIS A 115 1.61 0.17 -3.17
CA HIS A 115 1.36 -1.04 -2.40
C HIS A 115 0.60 -2.13 -3.17
N GLU A 116 1.34 -3.16 -3.61
CA GLU A 116 0.79 -4.51 -3.61
C GLU A 116 0.89 -5.14 -2.20
N ALA A 117 1.88 -4.69 -1.42
CA ALA A 117 2.08 -5.07 -0.02
C ALA A 117 2.46 -3.87 0.82
N GLY A 118 2.01 -3.89 2.08
CA GLY A 118 2.16 -2.79 3.02
C GLY A 118 0.93 -1.89 3.05
N ASP A 119 1.03 -0.82 3.83
CA ASP A 119 0.04 0.27 3.85
C ASP A 119 0.74 1.58 4.23
N MET A 120 -0.04 2.65 4.36
CA MET A 120 0.41 3.98 4.76
C MET A 120 0.81 3.99 6.25
N PHE A 121 2.05 3.60 6.56
CA PHE A 121 2.48 3.31 7.93
C PHE A 121 2.65 4.53 8.85
N SER A 122 2.79 5.73 8.30
CA SER A 122 2.89 6.98 9.07
C SER A 122 2.28 8.18 8.31
N ASP A 123 2.02 9.27 9.03
CA ASP A 123 1.52 10.52 8.46
C ASP A 123 2.50 11.08 7.42
N ALA A 124 3.79 11.13 7.76
CA ALA A 124 4.84 11.62 6.86
C ALA A 124 4.93 10.75 5.60
N TYR A 125 4.79 9.44 5.74
CA TYR A 125 4.78 8.52 4.61
C TYR A 125 3.56 8.72 3.71
N PHE A 126 2.36 8.91 4.27
CA PHE A 126 1.17 9.25 3.50
C PHE A 126 1.36 10.57 2.72
N ARG A 127 1.80 11.62 3.42
CA ARG A 127 2.04 12.94 2.82
C ARG A 127 3.13 12.90 1.73
N SER A 128 4.11 12.01 1.83
CA SER A 128 5.12 11.84 0.78
C SER A 128 4.53 11.40 -0.56
N TRP A 129 3.46 10.61 -0.55
CA TRP A 129 2.76 10.20 -1.77
C TRP A 129 1.94 11.33 -2.39
N ILE A 130 1.34 12.20 -1.56
CA ILE A 130 0.72 13.45 -2.04
C ILE A 130 1.75 14.32 -2.77
N LEU A 131 2.91 14.54 -2.13
CA LEU A 131 3.99 15.34 -2.72
C LEU A 131 4.51 14.72 -4.02
N THR A 132 4.74 13.40 -4.02
CA THR A 132 5.22 12.66 -5.20
C THR A 132 4.22 12.75 -6.36
N ALA A 133 2.94 12.49 -6.09
CA ALA A 133 1.90 12.55 -7.13
C ALA A 133 1.76 13.96 -7.72
N GLY A 134 1.89 15.00 -6.91
CA GLY A 134 1.89 16.39 -7.39
C GLY A 134 3.06 16.75 -8.31
N VAL A 135 4.19 16.04 -8.22
CA VAL A 135 5.37 16.26 -9.09
C VAL A 135 5.28 15.50 -10.41
N PHE A 136 4.56 14.38 -10.45
CA PHE A 136 4.36 13.56 -11.65
C PHE A 136 2.87 13.55 -12.07
N PRO A 137 2.31 14.68 -12.53
CA PRO A 137 0.89 14.78 -12.88
C PRO A 137 0.47 13.82 -14.02
N GLU A 138 1.41 13.35 -14.83
CA GLU A 138 1.21 12.40 -15.92
C GLU A 138 1.04 10.95 -15.45
N ILE A 139 1.48 10.62 -14.23
CA ILE A 139 1.36 9.28 -13.65
C ILE A 139 0.10 9.23 -12.80
N LYS A 140 -0.77 8.24 -13.04
CA LYS A 140 -1.89 7.91 -12.15
C LYS A 140 -1.40 7.01 -11.04
N PHE A 141 -1.31 7.58 -9.83
CA PHE A 141 -1.00 6.85 -8.62
C PHE A 141 -2.28 6.25 -8.04
N TYR A 142 -2.25 4.99 -7.63
CA TYR A 142 -3.39 4.37 -6.98
C TYR A 142 -3.00 3.44 -5.85
N ALA A 143 -3.83 3.41 -4.80
CA ALA A 143 -3.59 2.59 -3.61
C ALA A 143 -4.90 2.02 -3.04
N TYR A 144 -4.79 0.83 -2.45
CA TYR A 144 -5.82 0.25 -1.58
C TYR A 144 -5.31 0.40 -0.14
N THR A 145 -6.03 1.14 0.70
CA THR A 145 -5.53 1.49 2.04
C THR A 145 -6.56 1.23 3.13
N LYS A 146 -6.08 0.76 4.28
CA LYS A 146 -6.84 0.69 5.55
C LYS A 146 -6.53 1.88 6.45
N SER A 147 -5.56 2.70 6.08
CA SER A 147 -5.08 3.85 6.86
C SER A 147 -5.94 5.09 6.60
N LEU A 148 -7.24 4.92 6.79
CA LEU A 148 -8.30 5.87 6.45
C LEU A 148 -8.18 7.18 7.23
N ASN A 149 -7.57 7.16 8.42
CA ASN A 149 -7.34 8.36 9.22
C ASN A 149 -6.46 9.40 8.49
N TYR A 150 -5.43 8.97 7.76
CA TYR A 150 -4.57 9.89 7.02
C TYR A 150 -5.26 10.43 5.77
N TRP A 151 -5.99 9.58 5.05
CA TRP A 151 -6.83 10.02 3.94
C TRP A 151 -7.83 11.08 4.41
N LEU A 152 -8.59 10.81 5.47
CA LEU A 152 -9.58 11.76 5.99
C LEU A 152 -8.94 13.11 6.38
N HIS A 153 -7.77 13.06 7.01
CA HIS A 153 -7.02 14.26 7.38
C HIS A 153 -6.62 15.11 6.17
N TYR A 154 -6.17 14.48 5.08
CA TYR A 154 -5.66 15.16 3.89
C TYR A 154 -6.64 15.21 2.70
N LYS A 155 -7.92 14.86 2.89
CA LYS A 155 -8.92 14.73 1.80
C LYS A 155 -8.99 15.94 0.84
N ASP A 156 -8.82 17.15 1.37
CA ASP A 156 -8.89 18.41 0.62
C ASP A 156 -7.57 18.78 -0.09
N HIS A 157 -6.52 17.97 0.10
CA HIS A 157 -5.17 18.19 -0.42
C HIS A 157 -4.71 17.05 -1.35
N LEU A 158 -5.59 16.10 -1.68
CA LEU A 158 -5.25 15.01 -2.58
C LEU A 158 -5.09 15.53 -4.03
N PRO A 159 -3.97 15.24 -4.70
CA PRO A 159 -3.80 15.53 -6.11
C PRO A 159 -4.83 14.75 -6.95
N SER A 160 -5.27 15.32 -8.06
CA SER A 160 -6.27 14.69 -8.94
C SER A 160 -5.80 13.39 -9.60
N ASN A 161 -4.49 13.11 -9.58
CA ASN A 161 -3.87 11.89 -10.07
C ASN A 161 -3.58 10.86 -8.97
N LEU A 162 -3.99 11.09 -7.71
CA LEU A 162 -3.85 10.15 -6.61
C LEU A 162 -5.21 9.52 -6.25
N TYR A 163 -5.40 8.27 -6.69
CA TYR A 163 -6.65 7.52 -6.56
C TYR A 163 -6.59 6.54 -5.39
N LEU A 164 -7.36 6.79 -4.34
CA LEU A 164 -7.45 5.91 -3.18
C LEU A 164 -8.72 5.06 -3.22
N THR A 165 -8.60 3.82 -2.76
CA THR A 165 -9.70 2.89 -2.52
C THR A 165 -9.63 2.44 -1.06
N ALA A 166 -10.72 2.62 -0.32
CA ALA A 166 -10.84 2.19 1.07
C ALA A 166 -10.97 0.66 1.11
N SER A 167 -9.96 -0.01 1.64
CA SER A 167 -9.94 -1.47 1.72
C SER A 167 -10.54 -1.91 3.05
N LEU A 168 -11.77 -2.42 3.05
CA LEU A 168 -12.49 -2.88 4.24
C LEU A 168 -11.81 -4.12 4.88
N GLY A 169 -12.17 -4.43 6.12
CA GLY A 169 -11.54 -5.40 7.01
C GLY A 169 -10.41 -4.81 7.86
N GLY A 170 -10.38 -3.48 8.03
CA GLY A 170 -9.42 -2.74 8.84
C GLY A 170 -10.00 -2.30 10.19
N GLU A 171 -9.18 -1.66 11.02
CA GLU A 171 -9.64 -1.10 12.31
C GLU A 171 -10.55 0.12 12.15
N LEU A 172 -10.50 0.78 11.00
CA LEU A 172 -11.09 2.09 10.77
C LEU A 172 -12.30 2.04 9.84
N ASP A 173 -12.89 0.87 9.62
CA ASP A 173 -13.99 0.69 8.67
C ASP A 173 -15.21 1.58 9.01
N HIS A 174 -15.42 1.91 10.30
CA HIS A 174 -16.44 2.87 10.75
C HIS A 174 -16.32 4.23 10.05
N LEU A 175 -15.10 4.69 9.73
CA LEU A 175 -14.88 5.97 9.04
C LEU A 175 -15.50 5.99 7.65
N VAL A 176 -15.62 4.85 6.98
CA VAL A 176 -16.25 4.75 5.65
C VAL A 176 -17.74 5.10 5.76
N THR A 177 -18.43 4.51 6.74
CA THR A 177 -19.85 4.77 6.99
C THR A 177 -20.10 6.18 7.52
N GLU A 178 -19.19 6.70 8.36
CA GLU A 178 -19.28 8.05 8.92
C GLU A 178 -18.97 9.17 7.90
N ASN A 179 -18.22 8.86 6.83
CA ASN A 179 -17.75 9.84 5.85
C ASN A 179 -17.95 9.35 4.39
N PRO A 180 -19.20 9.05 3.96
CA PRO A 180 -19.47 8.45 2.64
C PRO A 180 -19.08 9.37 1.47
N ASP A 181 -19.12 10.68 1.66
CA ASP A 181 -18.71 11.66 0.65
C ASP A 181 -17.19 11.68 0.39
N VAL A 182 -16.41 11.19 1.36
CA VAL A 182 -14.94 11.11 1.27
C VAL A 182 -14.54 9.76 0.68
N PHE A 183 -15.08 8.67 1.22
CA PHE A 183 -14.68 7.30 0.88
C PHE A 183 -15.57 6.68 -0.20
N LYS A 184 -15.58 7.29 -1.39
CA LYS A 184 -16.46 6.87 -2.51
C LYS A 184 -16.11 5.52 -3.13
N ARG A 185 -14.85 5.09 -3.01
CA ARG A 185 -14.36 3.82 -3.56
C ARG A 185 -14.02 2.89 -2.42
N THR A 186 -14.68 1.75 -2.36
CA THR A 186 -14.43 0.71 -1.37
C THR A 186 -14.04 -0.59 -2.07
N ALA A 187 -13.32 -1.45 -1.36
CA ALA A 187 -13.03 -2.81 -1.78
C ALA A 187 -13.04 -3.71 -0.54
N GLN A 188 -13.59 -4.91 -0.67
CA GLN A 188 -13.65 -5.88 0.42
C GLN A 188 -13.34 -7.28 -0.08
N VAL A 189 -12.97 -8.15 0.84
CA VAL A 189 -12.79 -9.57 0.54
C VAL A 189 -14.15 -10.23 0.51
N VAL A 190 -14.41 -10.99 -0.55
CA VAL A 190 -15.56 -11.88 -0.71
C VAL A 190 -15.04 -13.30 -0.94
N TYR A 191 -15.80 -14.29 -0.52
CA TYR A 191 -15.42 -15.70 -0.55
C TYR A 191 -15.95 -16.46 -1.77
N SER A 192 -16.84 -15.83 -2.54
CA SER A 192 -17.41 -16.42 -3.75
C SER A 192 -17.82 -15.37 -4.77
N GLN A 193 -17.95 -15.79 -6.04
CA GLN A 193 -18.55 -14.96 -7.08
C GLN A 193 -20.01 -14.63 -6.76
N GLU A 194 -20.75 -15.59 -6.22
CA GLU A 194 -22.14 -15.40 -5.82
C GLU A 194 -22.30 -14.28 -4.77
N GLU A 195 -21.42 -14.23 -3.77
CA GLU A 195 -21.38 -13.15 -2.79
C GLU A 195 -21.09 -11.79 -3.45
N ALA A 196 -20.13 -11.75 -4.38
CA ALA A 196 -19.82 -10.53 -5.13
C ALA A 196 -21.04 -10.04 -5.92
N ASP A 197 -21.72 -10.95 -6.63
CA ASP A 197 -22.90 -10.66 -7.44
C ASP A 197 -24.07 -10.15 -6.56
N GLN A 198 -24.30 -10.77 -5.40
CA GLN A 198 -25.31 -10.34 -4.43
C GLN A 198 -25.05 -8.93 -3.90
N LEU A 199 -23.78 -8.55 -3.78
CA LEU A 199 -23.35 -7.23 -3.32
C LEU A 199 -23.18 -6.22 -4.45
N GLY A 200 -23.36 -6.63 -5.71
CA GLY A 200 -23.14 -5.80 -6.89
C GLY A 200 -21.68 -5.36 -7.05
N LEU A 201 -20.72 -6.21 -6.63
CA LEU A 201 -19.29 -5.95 -6.69
C LEU A 201 -18.65 -6.67 -7.88
N GLU A 202 -17.71 -5.99 -8.55
CA GLU A 202 -16.82 -6.62 -9.52
C GLU A 202 -15.62 -7.29 -8.81
N ILE A 203 -15.15 -8.43 -9.32
CA ILE A 203 -13.97 -9.14 -8.81
C ILE A 203 -12.71 -8.72 -9.58
N ASP A 204 -11.62 -8.48 -8.84
CA ASP A 204 -10.26 -8.16 -9.33
C ASP A 204 -9.27 -9.32 -9.11
#